data_AF-A0A8C1G2A9-F1
#
_entry.id   AF-A0A8C1G2A9-F1
#
_cell.length_a   1.000
_cell.length_b   1.000
_cell.length_c   1.000
_cell.angle_alpha   90.00
_cell.angle_beta   90.00
_cell.angle_gamma   90.00
#
_symmetry.space_group_name_H-M   'P 1'
#
loop_
_entity.id
_entity.type
_entity.pdbx_description
1 polymer ?
#
loop_
_entity_poly.entity_id
_entity_poly.type
_entity_poly.pdbx_seq_one_letter_code
_entity_poly.pdbx_strand_id
1 'polypeptide(L)'
;MRTLMLLVLTIVAVTGLHTAKSRVLVEIKDDVEMLLKHSSSEILNQFVKDVIPSVGCSEEHLCQAARVMMNTHIKTMLKRRLFAYSKNCSSDIPASDEIQMRDFLKKISICCNTLHKYKRHVK
;
A
#
# COMPACT_ATOMS: atom_id res chain seq x y z
N MET A 1 23.16 6.66 -33.00
CA MET A 1 23.77 6.75 -31.66
C MET A 1 22.92 7.51 -30.63
N ARG A 2 22.17 8.57 -30.98
CA ARG A 2 21.29 9.28 -30.02
C ARG A 2 20.11 8.46 -29.46
N THR A 3 19.53 7.55 -30.25
CA THR A 3 18.40 6.70 -29.82
C THR A 3 18.78 5.65 -28.77
N LEU A 4 19.97 5.07 -28.87
CA LEU A 4 20.48 4.06 -27.92
C LEU A 4 20.71 4.65 -26.51
N MET A 5 21.23 5.87 -26.41
CA MET A 5 21.44 6.53 -25.11
C MET A 5 20.11 6.83 -24.38
N LEU A 6 19.09 7.27 -25.12
CA LEU A 6 17.75 7.50 -24.55
C LEU A 6 17.10 6.19 -24.06
N LEU A 7 17.35 5.09 -24.77
CA LEU A 7 16.85 3.76 -24.40
C LEU A 7 17.52 3.24 -23.11
N VAL A 8 18.82 3.45 -22.94
CA VAL A 8 19.54 3.07 -21.71
C VAL A 8 19.08 3.93 -20.51
N LEU A 9 18.94 5.26 -20.69
CA LEU A 9 18.49 6.16 -19.63
C LEU A 9 17.06 5.83 -19.15
N THR A 10 16.17 5.49 -20.09
CA THR A 10 14.80 5.07 -19.74
C THR A 10 14.78 3.73 -19.01
N ILE A 11 15.60 2.75 -19.40
CA ILE A 11 15.74 1.47 -18.67
C ILE A 11 16.25 1.68 -17.24
N VAL A 12 17.27 2.51 -17.04
CA VAL A 12 17.83 2.79 -15.70
C VAL A 12 16.83 3.55 -14.82
N ALA A 13 16.09 4.50 -15.38
CA ALA A 13 15.06 5.24 -14.65
C ALA A 13 13.89 4.33 -14.25
N VAL A 14 13.44 3.45 -15.14
CA VAL A 14 12.37 2.49 -14.87
C VAL A 14 12.82 1.50 -13.80
N THR A 15 14.00 0.89 -13.93
CA THR A 15 14.53 -0.07 -12.95
C THR A 15 14.73 0.55 -11.56
N GLY A 16 15.26 1.79 -11.48
CA GLY A 16 15.38 2.54 -10.23
C GLY A 16 14.03 2.89 -9.58
N LEU A 17 13.02 3.22 -10.39
CA LEU A 17 11.66 3.46 -9.90
C LEU A 17 11.01 2.18 -9.37
N HIS A 18 11.27 1.03 -10.01
CA HIS A 18 10.79 -0.27 -9.57
C HIS A 18 11.36 -0.67 -8.20
N THR A 19 12.67 -0.51 -7.99
CA THR A 19 13.31 -0.81 -6.69
C THR A 19 12.80 0.11 -5.59
N ALA A 20 12.61 1.40 -5.88
CA ALA A 20 12.02 2.34 -4.91
C ALA A 20 10.59 1.94 -4.51
N LYS A 21 9.70 1.64 -5.47
CA LYS A 21 8.34 1.17 -5.18
C LYS A 21 8.32 -0.14 -4.38
N SER A 22 9.22 -1.07 -4.71
CA SER A 22 9.33 -2.35 -3.99
C SER A 22 9.75 -2.15 -2.52
N ARG A 23 10.67 -1.22 -2.27
CA ARG A 23 11.10 -0.87 -0.91
C ARG A 23 9.95 -0.27 -0.09
N VAL A 24 9.17 0.63 -0.67
CA VAL A 24 8.02 1.24 0.01
C VAL A 24 7.00 0.18 0.44
N LEU A 25 6.76 -0.87 -0.35
CA LEU A 25 5.88 -1.98 0.05
C LEU A 25 6.39 -2.74 1.29
N VAL A 26 7.71 -2.90 1.43
CA VAL A 26 8.30 -3.52 2.63
C VAL A 26 8.12 -2.61 3.83
N GLU A 27 8.41 -1.32 3.69
CA GLU A 27 8.24 -0.35 4.78
C GLU A 27 6.78 -0.21 5.23
N ILE A 28 5.82 -0.31 4.31
CA ILE A 28 4.38 -0.36 4.65
C ILE A 28 4.06 -1.59 5.51
N LYS A 29 4.63 -2.75 5.19
CA LYS A 29 4.41 -3.97 5.97
C LYS A 29 5.01 -3.87 7.37
N ASP A 30 6.21 -3.31 7.49
CA ASP A 30 6.87 -3.12 8.78
C ASP A 30 6.03 -2.20 9.69
N ASP A 31 5.44 -1.14 9.13
CA ASP A 31 4.52 -0.26 9.86
C ASP A 31 3.25 -1.01 10.30
N VAL A 32 2.69 -1.85 9.43
CA VAL A 32 1.52 -2.67 9.76
C VAL A 32 1.84 -3.63 10.91
N GLU A 33 2.97 -4.32 10.86
CA GLU A 33 3.40 -5.23 11.91
C GLU A 33 3.59 -4.49 13.25
N MET A 34 4.24 -3.34 13.21
CA MET A 34 4.40 -2.48 14.37
C MET A 34 3.04 -2.08 14.97
N LEU A 35 2.08 -1.70 14.14
CA LEU A 35 0.74 -1.33 14.61
C LEU A 35 -0.01 -2.51 15.21
N LEU A 36 0.06 -3.68 14.59
CA LEU A 36 -0.59 -4.88 15.10
C LEU A 36 -0.01 -5.33 16.45
N LYS A 37 1.28 -5.08 16.68
CA LYS A 37 1.99 -5.48 17.90
C LYS A 37 1.86 -4.47 19.04
N HIS A 38 1.85 -3.17 18.73
CA HIS A 38 1.97 -2.11 19.73
C HIS A 38 0.71 -1.26 19.95
N SER A 39 -0.30 -1.37 19.09
CA SER A 39 -1.56 -0.64 19.29
C SER A 39 -2.39 -1.27 20.40
N SER A 40 -3.17 -0.44 21.10
CA SER A 40 -4.15 -0.91 22.09
C SER A 40 -5.25 -1.74 21.43
N SER A 41 -5.92 -2.59 22.23
CA SER A 41 -7.10 -3.33 21.79
C SER A 41 -8.20 -2.40 21.31
N GLU A 42 -8.38 -1.25 21.95
CA GLU A 42 -9.33 -0.22 21.55
C GLU A 42 -9.11 0.22 20.11
N ILE A 43 -7.86 0.58 19.73
CA ILE A 43 -7.52 0.97 18.36
C ILE A 43 -7.76 -0.19 17.38
N LEU A 44 -7.35 -1.41 17.75
CA LEU A 44 -7.43 -2.56 16.87
C LEU A 44 -8.86 -3.08 16.66
N ASN A 45 -9.77 -2.77 17.58
CA ASN A 45 -11.19 -3.14 17.51
C ASN A 45 -12.07 -2.06 16.87
N GLN A 46 -11.51 -0.90 16.50
CA GLN A 46 -12.24 0.11 15.72
C GLN A 46 -12.65 -0.44 14.36
N PHE A 47 -13.85 -0.11 13.92
CA PHE A 47 -14.35 -0.48 12.61
C PHE A 47 -13.96 0.56 11.56
N VAL A 48 -13.56 0.07 10.39
CA VAL A 48 -13.23 0.88 9.22
C VAL A 48 -13.75 0.23 7.96
N LYS A 49 -14.00 1.04 6.93
CA LYS A 49 -14.47 0.56 5.63
C LYS A 49 -13.49 -0.43 5.00
N ASP A 50 -14.03 -1.57 4.57
CA ASP A 50 -13.29 -2.66 3.94
C ASP A 50 -13.06 -2.41 2.46
N VAL A 51 -12.01 -1.66 2.14
CA VAL A 51 -11.68 -1.30 0.74
C VAL A 51 -10.70 -2.26 0.07
N ILE A 52 -10.27 -3.32 0.78
CA ILE A 52 -9.31 -4.28 0.23
C ILE A 52 -10.04 -5.60 -0.04
N PRO A 53 -10.17 -6.00 -1.32
CA PRO A 53 -10.85 -7.24 -1.65
C PRO A 53 -10.08 -8.45 -1.10
N SER A 54 -10.81 -9.53 -0.84
CA SER A 54 -10.22 -10.78 -0.33
C SER A 54 -9.30 -11.46 -1.35
N VAL A 55 -9.50 -11.19 -2.65
CA VAL A 55 -8.73 -11.75 -3.76
C VAL A 55 -8.37 -10.66 -4.75
N GLY A 56 -7.12 -10.68 -5.21
CA GLY A 56 -6.57 -9.63 -6.06
C GLY A 56 -6.18 -8.40 -5.24
N CYS A 57 -5.14 -7.68 -5.69
CA CYS A 57 -4.87 -6.35 -5.16
C CYS A 57 -4.18 -5.49 -6.22
N SER A 58 -4.43 -4.19 -6.15
CA SER A 58 -3.91 -3.18 -7.06
C SER A 58 -3.35 -2.01 -6.26
N GLU A 59 -2.58 -1.13 -6.92
CA GLU A 59 -2.10 0.11 -6.28
C GLU A 59 -3.27 1.01 -5.83
N GLU A 60 -4.43 0.91 -6.48
CA GLU A 60 -5.65 1.65 -6.14
C GLU A 60 -6.24 1.23 -4.79
N HIS A 61 -6.28 -0.06 -4.48
CA HIS A 61 -6.74 -0.53 -3.17
C HIS A 61 -5.86 -0.01 -2.02
N LEU A 62 -4.54 0.09 -2.23
CA LEU A 62 -3.64 0.73 -1.25
C LEU A 62 -3.88 2.24 -1.13
N CYS A 63 -4.26 2.92 -2.21
CA CYS A 63 -4.72 4.31 -2.15
C CYS A 63 -5.98 4.46 -1.31
N GLN A 64 -7.02 3.65 -1.58
CA GLN A 64 -8.26 3.69 -0.83
C GLN A 64 -8.00 3.39 0.64
N ALA A 65 -7.11 2.44 0.94
CA ALA A 65 -6.68 2.14 2.30
C ALA A 65 -6.00 3.34 2.97
N ALA A 66 -5.19 4.12 2.23
CA ALA A 66 -4.60 5.36 2.72
C ALA A 66 -5.68 6.38 3.13
N ARG A 67 -6.74 6.51 2.33
CA ARG A 67 -7.88 7.41 2.61
C ARG A 67 -8.70 6.95 3.81
N VAL A 68 -9.00 5.65 3.89
CA VAL A 68 -9.66 5.07 5.09
C VAL A 68 -8.85 5.38 6.34
N MET A 69 -7.54 5.13 6.29
CA MET A 69 -6.66 5.47 7.41
C MET A 69 -6.65 6.98 7.70
N MET A 70 -6.70 7.85 6.69
CA MET A 70 -6.73 9.31 6.89
C MET A 70 -7.91 9.77 7.76
N ASN A 71 -9.05 9.09 7.67
CA ASN A 71 -10.24 9.37 8.46
C ASN A 71 -10.17 8.81 9.90
N THR A 72 -9.10 8.09 10.26
CA THR A 72 -8.88 7.59 11.63
C THR A 72 -8.02 8.55 12.44
N HIS A 73 -8.17 8.54 13.77
CA HIS A 73 -7.32 9.31 14.69
C HIS A 73 -5.90 8.75 14.87
N ILE A 74 -5.58 7.60 14.25
CA ILE A 74 -4.30 6.93 14.37
C ILE A 74 -3.20 7.77 13.70
N LYS A 75 -2.20 8.30 14.43
CA LYS A 75 -1.12 9.09 13.82
C LYS A 75 0.07 8.19 13.45
N THR A 76 0.14 7.73 12.21
CA THR A 76 1.15 6.74 11.77
C THR A 76 1.85 7.10 10.47
N MET A 77 3.11 6.67 10.35
CA MET A 77 3.87 6.70 9.09
C MET A 77 3.23 5.84 7.99
N LEU A 78 2.46 4.82 8.37
CA LEU A 78 1.69 3.96 7.46
C LEU A 78 0.87 4.78 6.46
N LYS A 79 0.16 5.83 6.91
CA LYS A 79 -0.64 6.71 6.05
C LYS A 79 0.20 7.35 4.97
N ARG A 80 1.33 7.95 5.37
CA ARG A 80 2.24 8.65 4.46
C ARG A 80 2.84 7.70 3.43
N ARG A 81 3.23 6.50 3.85
CA ARG A 81 3.80 5.49 2.95
C ARG A 81 2.78 4.92 1.97
N LEU A 82 1.54 4.69 2.40
CA LEU A 82 0.45 4.26 1.52
C LEU A 82 0.17 5.31 0.42
N PHE A 83 0.13 6.60 0.77
CA PHE A 83 0.00 7.69 -0.22
C PHE A 83 1.23 7.79 -1.13
N ALA A 84 2.44 7.68 -0.59
CA ALA A 84 3.67 7.75 -1.39
C ALA A 84 3.75 6.62 -2.43
N TYR A 85 3.24 5.43 -2.09
CA TYR A 85 3.15 4.32 -3.03
C TYR A 85 2.14 4.59 -4.15
N SER A 86 0.99 5.16 -3.80
CA SER A 86 -0.13 5.43 -4.68
C SER A 86 -0.10 6.88 -5.22
N LYS A 87 0.87 7.16 -6.11
CA LYS A 87 1.17 8.49 -6.67
C LYS A 87 -0.05 9.30 -7.18
N ASN A 88 -1.16 8.66 -7.56
CA ASN A 88 -2.40 9.29 -8.01
C ASN A 88 -3.60 8.75 -7.25
N CYS A 89 -3.68 9.06 -5.96
CA CYS A 89 -4.78 8.60 -5.12
C CYS A 89 -6.03 9.49 -5.27
N SER A 90 -6.68 9.45 -6.43
CA SER A 90 -7.94 10.14 -6.71
C SER A 90 -9.18 9.31 -6.39
N SER A 91 -9.01 8.00 -6.17
CA SER A 91 -10.12 7.06 -6.05
C SER A 91 -11.00 7.33 -4.84
N ASP A 92 -12.30 7.39 -5.08
CA ASP A 92 -13.30 7.45 -4.02
C ASP A 92 -13.29 6.16 -3.20
N ILE A 93 -13.72 6.29 -1.94
CA ILE A 93 -13.93 5.12 -1.08
C ILE A 93 -15.27 4.52 -1.49
N PRO A 94 -15.32 3.30 -2.06
CA PRO A 94 -16.57 2.68 -2.45
C PRO A 94 -17.47 2.45 -1.23
N ALA A 95 -18.77 2.31 -1.47
CA ALA A 95 -19.65 1.73 -0.47
C ALA A 95 -19.18 0.30 -0.22
N SER A 96 -18.79 0.01 1.02
CA SER A 96 -18.27 -1.28 1.44
C SER A 96 -18.63 -1.52 2.90
N ASP A 97 -18.66 -2.79 3.28
CA ASP A 97 -18.85 -3.22 4.67
C ASP A 97 -17.72 -2.68 5.56
N GLU A 98 -17.93 -2.71 6.87
CA GLU A 98 -16.90 -2.35 7.83
C GLU A 98 -16.25 -3.60 8.44
N ILE A 99 -14.94 -3.52 8.66
CA ILE A 99 -14.16 -4.56 9.32
C ILE A 99 -13.34 -3.96 10.45
N GLN A 100 -12.91 -4.81 11.38
CA GLN A 100 -12.01 -4.39 12.44
C GLN A 100 -10.66 -3.93 11.86
N MET A 101 -10.10 -2.86 12.45
CA MET A 101 -8.80 -2.29 12.12
C MET A 101 -7.71 -3.36 12.09
N ARG A 102 -7.75 -4.33 13.03
CA ARG A 102 -6.83 -5.48 13.02
C ARG A 102 -6.84 -6.23 11.69
N ASP A 103 -8.01 -6.58 11.19
CA ASP A 103 -8.14 -7.39 9.98
C ASP A 103 -7.91 -6.54 8.73
N PHE A 104 -8.28 -5.27 8.78
CA PHE A 104 -7.92 -4.29 7.77
C PHE A 104 -6.40 -4.15 7.60
N LEU A 105 -5.65 -4.02 8.69
CA LEU A 105 -4.18 -3.98 8.69
C LEU A 105 -3.58 -5.27 8.11
N LYS A 106 -4.12 -6.44 8.46
CA LYS A 106 -3.68 -7.72 7.86
C LYS A 106 -3.92 -7.73 6.35
N LYS A 107 -5.08 -7.25 5.88
CA LYS A 107 -5.40 -7.15 4.44
C LYS A 107 -4.42 -6.22 3.70
N ILE A 108 -3.99 -5.11 4.31
CA ILE A 108 -2.92 -4.25 3.75
C ILE A 108 -1.64 -5.06 3.54
N SER A 109 -1.20 -5.83 4.55
CA SER A 109 0.01 -6.65 4.44
C SER A 109 -0.09 -7.71 3.33
N ILE A 110 -1.24 -8.38 3.21
CA ILE A 110 -1.52 -9.35 2.13
C ILE A 110 -1.48 -8.67 0.75
N CYS A 111 -2.09 -7.49 0.63
CA CYS A 111 -2.04 -6.71 -0.60
C CYS A 111 -0.60 -6.35 -0.99
N CYS A 112 0.21 -5.87 -0.06
CA CYS A 112 1.62 -5.56 -0.31
C CYS A 112 2.40 -6.80 -0.79
N ASN A 113 2.16 -7.97 -0.21
CA ASN A 113 2.78 -9.22 -0.66
C ASN A 113 2.38 -9.58 -2.10
N THR A 114 1.10 -9.39 -2.44
CA THR A 114 0.57 -9.66 -3.78
C THR A 114 1.24 -8.75 -4.82
N LEU A 115 1.29 -7.45 -4.56
CA LEU A 115 1.92 -6.45 -5.43
C LEU A 115 3.44 -6.66 -5.56
N HIS A 116 4.09 -7.10 -4.48
CA HIS A 116 5.52 -7.39 -4.49
C HIS A 116 5.85 -8.67 -5.29
N LYS A 117 5.03 -9.73 -5.19
CA LYS A 117 5.19 -10.97 -5.97
C LYS A 117 4.93 -10.73 -7.45
N TYR A 118 3.85 -10.05 -7.80
CA TYR A 118 3.50 -9.78 -9.21
C TYR A 118 4.63 -9.05 -9.94
N LYS A 119 5.28 -8.08 -9.28
CA LYS A 119 6.41 -7.33 -9.87
C LYS A 119 7.72 -8.11 -9.97
N ARG A 120 7.88 -9.26 -9.29
CA ARG A 120 9.07 -10.13 -9.45
C ARG A 120 8.98 -11.05 -10.66
N HIS A 121 7.76 -11.34 -11.15
CA HIS A 121 7.55 -12.26 -12.28
C HIS A 121 7.48 -11.57 -13.65
N VAL A 122 7.36 -10.23 -13.70
CA VAL A 122 7.40 -9.45 -14.94
C VAL A 122 8.84 -8.98 -15.25
N LYS A 123 9.82 -9.89 -15.09
CA LYS A 123 11.24 -9.61 -15.33
C LYS A 123 11.71 -10.22 -16.64
#